data_AF-A0A383A3H8-F1
#
_entry.id   AF-A0A383A3H8-F1
#
_cell.length_a   1.000
_cell.length_b   1.000
_cell.length_c   1.000
_cell.angle_alpha   90.00
_cell.angle_beta   90.00
_cell.angle_gamma   90.00
#
_symmetry.space_group_name_H-M   'P 1'
#
loop_
_entity.id
_entity.type
_entity.pdbx_description
1 polymer ?
#
loop_
_entity_poly.entity_id
_entity_poly.type
_entity_poly.pdbx_seq_one_letter_code
_entity_poly.pdbx_strand_id
1 'polypeptide(L)'
;MSKLNSFNNNKTSGFEHFDDCSIYELSDSQSIIQTVDFFTPIVDDPYTFGQIAAANALSDIYAMGGVPLFALNIVAFPTDKLSLDIL
;
A
#
# COMPACT_ATOMS: atom_id res chain seq x y z
N MET A 1 -10.48 -14.91 8.93
CA MET A 1 -9.61 -14.73 10.13
C MET A 1 -8.47 -15.75 10.12
N SER A 2 -7.76 -15.85 9.00
CA SER A 2 -6.60 -16.74 8.84
C SER A 2 -5.41 -15.85 8.50
N LYS A 3 -4.27 -16.11 9.16
CA LYS A 3 -2.95 -15.43 9.05
C LYS A 3 -2.68 -14.20 9.93
N LEU A 4 -2.70 -14.42 11.24
CA LEU A 4 -1.84 -13.66 12.17
C LEU A 4 -0.97 -14.59 13.04
N ASN A 5 -0.88 -15.90 12.71
CA ASN A 5 -0.34 -16.93 13.59
C ASN A 5 0.87 -17.70 13.02
N SER A 6 1.78 -17.07 12.29
CA SER A 6 3.04 -17.71 11.91
C SER A 6 4.24 -16.82 12.24
N PHE A 7 4.60 -16.78 13.53
CA PHE A 7 5.80 -16.08 13.99
C PHE A 7 6.90 -17.08 14.32
N ASN A 8 7.84 -17.24 13.39
CA ASN A 8 9.20 -17.67 13.69
C ASN A 8 9.96 -16.49 14.30
N ASN A 9 11.03 -16.75 15.07
CA ASN A 9 11.84 -15.84 15.89
C ASN A 9 12.41 -14.55 15.23
N ASN A 10 12.02 -14.20 14.02
CA ASN A 10 12.31 -12.92 13.37
C ASN A 10 11.04 -12.07 13.36
N LYS A 11 11.09 -10.90 14.00
CA LYS A 11 9.98 -9.95 14.25
C LYS A 11 9.39 -9.27 12.99
N THR A 12 9.47 -9.93 11.84
CA THR A 12 9.04 -9.43 10.53
C THR A 12 8.44 -10.60 9.76
N SER A 13 7.14 -10.58 9.53
CA SER A 13 6.46 -11.52 8.63
C SER A 13 5.99 -10.76 7.39
N GLY A 14 6.35 -11.26 6.22
CA GLY A 14 5.96 -10.67 4.93
C GLY A 14 6.67 -11.28 3.73
N PHE A 15 7.86 -11.87 3.92
CA PHE A 15 8.60 -12.52 2.82
C PHE A 15 8.34 -14.03 2.68
N GLU A 16 7.99 -14.73 3.76
CA GLU A 16 7.84 -16.20 3.73
C GLU A 16 6.46 -16.66 3.26
N HIS A 17 5.47 -15.77 3.28
CA HIS A 17 4.14 -15.99 2.75
C HIS A 17 3.86 -14.84 1.79
N PHE A 18 3.37 -15.15 0.59
CA PHE A 18 2.92 -14.20 -0.44
C PHE A 18 1.86 -13.23 0.12
N ASP A 19 2.29 -12.27 0.93
CA ASP A 19 1.45 -11.24 1.52
C ASP A 19 1.78 -9.93 0.78
N ASP A 20 0.76 -9.26 0.29
CA ASP A 20 0.86 -8.03 -0.51
C ASP A 20 1.27 -6.80 0.35
N CYS A 21 1.79 -7.01 1.55
CA CYS A 21 2.22 -5.96 2.47
C CYS A 21 3.28 -6.44 3.46
N SER A 22 3.95 -5.49 4.11
CA SER A 22 4.84 -5.73 5.23
C SER A 22 4.11 -5.55 6.56
N ILE A 23 4.36 -6.47 7.51
CA ILE A 23 3.89 -6.35 8.89
C ILE A 23 5.08 -6.21 9.83
N TYR A 24 5.07 -5.15 10.65
CA TYR A 24 6.06 -4.88 11.69
C TYR A 24 5.41 -4.85 13.07
N GLU A 25 5.88 -5.69 13.99
CA GLU A 25 5.35 -5.77 15.35
C GLU A 25 5.93 -4.66 16.24
N LEU A 26 5.07 -3.86 16.88
CA LEU A 26 5.46 -2.84 17.85
C LEU A 26 5.43 -3.38 19.29
N SER A 27 4.48 -4.28 19.58
CA SER A 27 4.29 -4.97 20.86
C SER A 27 3.41 -6.20 20.66
N ASP A 28 3.28 -7.03 21.70
CA ASP A 28 2.41 -8.22 21.74
C ASP A 28 0.92 -7.95 21.36
N SER A 29 0.51 -6.69 21.27
CA SER A 29 -0.87 -6.27 20.96
C SER A 29 -1.00 -5.31 19.78
N GLN A 30 0.12 -4.86 19.18
CA GLN A 30 0.10 -3.84 18.14
C GLN A 30 1.12 -4.14 17.05
N SER A 31 0.67 -4.01 15.80
CA SER A 31 1.51 -4.12 14.61
C SER A 31 1.20 -2.99 13.64
N ILE A 32 2.21 -2.59 12.88
CA ILE A 32 2.10 -1.70 11.73
C ILE A 32 2.02 -2.56 10.48
N ILE A 33 1.08 -2.23 9.61
CA ILE A 33 0.97 -2.80 8.27
C ILE A 33 1.36 -1.69 7.29
N GLN A 34 2.26 -2.00 6.36
CA GLN A 34 2.70 -1.08 5.32
C GLN A 34 2.59 -1.77 3.97
N THR A 35 1.96 -1.11 3.01
CA THR A 35 1.99 -1.49 1.60
C THR A 35 2.38 -0.29 0.74
N VAL A 36 2.91 -0.55 -0.45
CA VAL A 36 3.22 0.45 -1.46
C VAL A 36 2.89 -0.15 -2.82
N ASP A 37 2.04 0.55 -3.58
CA ASP A 37 1.66 0.15 -4.92
C ASP A 37 1.60 1.38 -5.83
N PHE A 38 2.15 1.27 -7.04
CA PHE A 38 2.11 2.32 -8.06
C PHE A 38 2.15 1.71 -9.46
N PHE A 39 1.47 2.34 -10.41
CA PHE A 39 1.37 1.84 -11.78
C PHE A 39 1.14 2.99 -12.77
N THR A 40 1.26 2.69 -14.06
CA THR A 40 1.02 3.66 -15.15
C THR A 40 -0.48 3.94 -15.30
N PRO A 41 -0.88 5.11 -15.84
CA PRO A 41 -2.30 5.45 -16.03
C PRO A 41 -3.09 4.36 -16.77
N ILE A 42 -4.24 4.00 -16.21
CA ILE A 42 -5.16 2.98 -16.78
C ILE A 42 -6.48 3.59 -17.28
N VAL A 43 -6.69 4.88 -17.02
CA VAL A 43 -7.84 5.68 -17.47
C VAL A 43 -7.35 7.08 -17.86
N ASP A 44 -8.14 7.77 -18.68
CA ASP A 44 -7.74 9.07 -19.27
C ASP A 44 -7.85 10.24 -18.28
N ASP A 45 -8.81 10.19 -17.35
CA ASP A 45 -9.01 11.25 -16.36
C ASP A 45 -7.98 11.13 -15.20
N PRO A 46 -7.09 12.11 -15.00
CA PRO A 46 -6.02 12.03 -13.99
C PRO A 46 -6.56 11.90 -12.56
N TYR A 47 -7.66 12.58 -12.26
CA TYR A 47 -8.28 12.55 -10.93
C TYR A 47 -8.82 11.15 -10.62
N THR A 48 -9.58 10.58 -11.56
CA THR A 48 -10.09 9.21 -11.46
C THR A 48 -8.96 8.19 -11.38
N PHE A 49 -7.88 8.36 -12.16
CA PHE A 49 -6.69 7.52 -12.05
C PHE A 49 -6.10 7.58 -10.63
N GLY A 50 -5.94 8.78 -10.06
CA GLY A 50 -5.45 8.96 -8.69
C GLY A 50 -6.34 8.28 -7.65
N GLN A 51 -7.66 8.36 -7.80
CA GLN A 51 -8.61 7.65 -6.93
C GLN A 51 -8.46 6.14 -7.02
N ILE A 52 -8.30 5.59 -8.23
CA ILE A 52 -8.11 4.14 -8.43
C ILE A 52 -6.78 3.69 -7.85
N ALA A 53 -5.69 4.41 -8.10
CA ALA A 53 -4.37 4.09 -7.56
C ALA A 53 -4.35 4.12 -6.02
N ALA A 54 -4.95 5.13 -5.41
CA ALA A 54 -5.07 5.21 -3.95
C ALA A 54 -5.93 4.08 -3.38
N ALA A 55 -7.06 3.76 -4.02
CA ALA A 55 -7.91 2.66 -3.59
C ALA A 55 -7.21 1.30 -3.68
N ASN A 56 -6.44 1.06 -4.76
CA ASN A 56 -5.65 -0.16 -4.94
C ASN A 56 -4.59 -0.30 -3.84
N ALA A 57 -3.77 0.73 -3.63
CA ALA A 57 -2.73 0.70 -2.61
C ALA A 57 -3.31 0.57 -1.18
N LEU A 58 -4.48 1.11 -0.89
CA LEU A 58 -5.12 0.91 0.42
C LEU A 58 -5.75 -0.48 0.58
N SER A 59 -6.01 -1.19 -0.52
CA SER A 59 -6.75 -2.44 -0.49
C SER A 59 -6.00 -3.56 0.26
N ASP A 60 -4.67 -3.59 0.20
CA ASP A 60 -3.88 -4.61 0.94
C ASP A 60 -4.02 -4.42 2.45
N ILE A 61 -4.08 -3.17 2.93
CA ILE A 61 -4.29 -2.88 4.36
C ILE A 61 -5.63 -3.45 4.81
N TYR A 62 -6.70 -3.24 4.03
CA TYR A 62 -8.02 -3.78 4.33
C TYR A 62 -8.06 -5.31 4.21
N ALA A 63 -7.39 -5.88 3.21
CA ALA A 63 -7.31 -7.33 3.00
C ALA A 63 -6.66 -8.04 4.19
N MET A 64 -5.69 -7.39 4.83
CA MET A 64 -5.04 -7.87 6.05
C MET A 64 -5.82 -7.56 7.34
N GLY A 65 -6.99 -6.93 7.23
CA GLY A 65 -7.85 -6.57 8.37
C GLY A 65 -7.35 -5.35 9.16
N GLY A 66 -6.43 -4.57 8.59
CA GLY A 66 -5.94 -3.32 9.16
C GLY A 66 -6.88 -2.13 8.91
N VAL A 67 -6.53 -1.01 9.54
CA VAL A 67 -7.17 0.29 9.32
C VAL A 67 -6.08 1.27 8.86
N PRO A 68 -6.20 1.91 7.69
CA PRO A 68 -5.23 2.90 7.24
C PRO A 68 -5.12 4.07 8.20
N LEU A 69 -3.89 4.40 8.62
CA LEU A 69 -3.61 5.51 9.54
C LEU A 69 -3.14 6.76 8.81
N PHE A 70 -2.33 6.59 7.78
CA PHE A 70 -1.78 7.64 6.93
C PHE A 70 -1.40 7.04 5.56
N ALA A 71 -1.10 7.91 4.59
CA ALA A 71 -0.60 7.51 3.29
C ALA A 71 0.51 8.46 2.84
N LEU A 72 1.45 7.94 2.04
CA LEU A 72 2.47 8.73 1.34
C LEU A 72 2.21 8.63 -0.15
N ASN A 73 2.00 9.76 -0.82
CA ASN A 73 1.82 9.79 -2.27
C ASN A 73 3.17 9.57 -2.97
N ILE A 74 3.20 8.66 -3.95
CA ILE A 74 4.35 8.40 -4.81
C ILE A 74 3.93 8.71 -6.23
N VAL A 75 4.61 9.67 -6.88
CA VAL A 75 4.30 10.08 -8.25
C VAL A 75 5.56 10.22 -9.09
N ALA A 76 5.51 9.66 -10.30
CA ALA A 76 6.45 9.96 -11.37
C ALA A 76 5.69 10.65 -12.49
N PHE A 77 6.11 11.87 -12.86
CA PHE A 77 5.38 12.72 -13.80
C PHE A 77 6.33 13.33 -14.85
N PRO A 78 6.02 13.25 -16.15
CA PRO A 78 6.87 13.78 -17.22
C PRO A 78 6.64 15.29 -17.41
N THR A 79 7.26 16.10 -16.56
CA THR A 79 7.12 17.57 -16.55
C THR A 79 7.64 18.25 -17.82
N ASP A 80 8.44 17.55 -18.63
CA ASP A 80 8.90 18.00 -19.94
C ASP A 80 7.83 17.86 -21.04
N LYS A 81 6.78 17.06 -20.80
CA LYS A 81 5.74 16.73 -21.78
C LYS A 81 4.34 17.21 -21.38
N LEU A 82 4.07 17.30 -20.08
CA LEU A 82 2.74 17.60 -19.54
C LEU A 82 2.79 18.75 -18.52
N SER A 83 1.76 19.60 -18.53
CA SER A 83 1.61 20.66 -17.51
C SER A 83 1.40 20.06 -16.12
N LEU A 84 1.94 20.70 -15.09
CA LEU A 84 1.69 20.32 -13.70
C LEU A 84 0.23 20.49 -13.29
N ASP A 85 -0.57 21.28 -14.01
CA ASP A 85 -2.01 21.43 -13.73
C ASP A 85 -2.83 20.16 -14.01
N ILE A 86 -2.22 19.16 -14.68
CA ILE A 86 -2.82 17.83 -14.92
C ILE A 86 -2.70 16.95 -13.66
N LEU A 87 -1.72 17.23 -12.80
CA LEU A 87 -1.46 16.49 -11.56
C LEU A 87 -2.33 17.02 -10.41
#